data_AF-A0A2W1MYC6-F1
#
_entry.id   AF-A0A2W1MYC6-F1
#
_cell.length_a   1.000
_cell.length_b   1.000
_cell.length_c   1.000
_cell.angle_alpha   90.00
_cell.angle_beta   90.00
_cell.angle_gamma   90.00
#
_symmetry.space_group_name_H-M   'P 1'
#
loop_
_entity.id
_entity.type
_entity.pdbx_description
1 polymer ?
#
loop_
_entity_poly.entity_id
_entity_poly.type
_entity_poly.pdbx_seq_one_letter_code
_entity_poly.pdbx_strand_id
1 'polypeptide(L)'
;MTHILRNDTRIGITKNILNSIKKEFDDVLETCKKDDFNYWDSIYADDTEHLVGTAFIVLQNYINSSISDLYPKLSKLHLKYSTAKMVNNECKTTRIELIIVLANYYKHRDLPTELHKHTTNPLDDLKIYYKEIYNLEKNKYFYKIGSESPIFNGLSLLSKEWELNDLIEIVSEWREDLWKSEYKNN
;
A
#
# COMPACT_ATOMS: atom_id res chain seq x y z
N MET A 1 11.80 -24.08 -21.12
CA MET A 1 11.43 -24.45 -19.73
C MET A 1 10.10 -23.75 -19.47
N THR A 2 9.02 -24.47 -19.75
CA THR A 2 7.80 -23.90 -20.35
C THR A 2 6.61 -24.08 -19.40
N HIS A 3 5.86 -23.01 -19.18
CA HIS A 3 4.49 -22.94 -18.63
C HIS A 3 4.18 -23.31 -17.16
N ILE A 4 5.01 -24.07 -16.44
CA ILE A 4 4.67 -24.50 -15.05
C ILE A 4 4.68 -23.32 -14.03
N LEU A 5 5.37 -22.22 -14.33
CA LEU A 5 5.50 -21.05 -13.44
C LEU A 5 4.37 -20.01 -13.53
N ARG A 6 3.39 -20.16 -14.44
CA ARG A 6 2.29 -19.18 -14.58
C ARG A 6 1.14 -19.39 -13.59
N ASN A 7 1.15 -20.48 -12.83
CA ASN A 7 0.08 -20.73 -11.88
C ASN A 7 0.28 -19.88 -10.61
N ASP A 8 -0.31 -18.70 -10.60
CA ASP A 8 -0.25 -17.78 -9.46
C ASP A 8 -1.23 -18.22 -8.37
N THR A 9 -0.96 -19.32 -7.68
CA THR A 9 -1.77 -19.72 -6.52
C THR A 9 -1.65 -18.71 -5.37
N ARG A 10 -0.56 -17.94 -5.33
CA ARG A 10 -0.30 -16.94 -4.30
C ARG A 10 -1.28 -15.77 -4.37
N ILE A 11 -1.67 -15.30 -5.56
CA ILE A 11 -2.68 -14.23 -5.65
C ILE A 11 -4.04 -14.70 -5.12
N GLY A 12 -4.38 -15.98 -5.29
CA GLY A 12 -5.60 -16.56 -4.70
C GLY A 12 -5.58 -16.51 -3.17
N ILE A 13 -4.45 -16.86 -2.56
CA ILE A 13 -4.25 -16.77 -1.10
C ILE A 13 -4.31 -15.31 -0.64
N THR A 14 -3.58 -14.41 -1.32
CA THR A 14 -3.58 -12.97 -1.04
C THR A 14 -4.99 -12.39 -1.11
N LYS A 15 -5.77 -12.73 -2.15
CA LYS A 15 -7.16 -12.31 -2.31
C LYS A 15 -8.05 -12.79 -1.15
N ASN A 16 -7.89 -14.04 -0.72
CA ASN A 16 -8.67 -14.57 0.41
C ASN A 16 -8.36 -13.82 1.71
N ILE A 17 -7.08 -13.50 1.98
CA ILE A 17 -6.69 -12.71 3.15
C ILE A 17 -7.29 -11.30 3.07
N LEU A 18 -7.17 -10.63 1.92
CA LEU A 18 -7.72 -9.28 1.74
C LEU A 18 -9.24 -9.25 1.85
N ASN A 19 -9.95 -10.28 1.35
CA ASN A 19 -11.40 -10.38 1.51
C ASN A 19 -11.82 -10.49 2.97
N SER A 20 -11.08 -11.22 3.80
CA SER A 20 -11.35 -11.28 5.25
C SER A 20 -11.13 -9.92 5.90
N ILE A 21 -10.04 -9.22 5.57
CA ILE A 21 -9.77 -7.87 6.07
C ILE A 21 -10.87 -6.89 5.60
N LYS A 22 -11.28 -6.98 4.33
CA LYS A 22 -12.32 -6.14 3.75
C LYS A 22 -13.64 -6.33 4.49
N LYS A 23 -14.02 -7.57 4.79
CA LYS A 23 -15.25 -7.84 5.53
C LYS A 23 -15.27 -7.13 6.89
N GLU A 24 -14.19 -7.24 7.66
CA GLU A 24 -14.08 -6.54 8.95
C GLU A 24 -14.12 -5.02 8.78
N PHE A 25 -13.48 -4.49 7.73
CA PHE A 25 -13.50 -3.06 7.42
C PHE A 25 -14.91 -2.59 7.04
N ASP A 26 -15.62 -3.34 6.19
CA ASP A 26 -16.99 -3.06 5.77
C ASP A 26 -17.95 -3.08 6.98
N ASP A 27 -17.78 -4.03 7.91
CA ASP A 27 -18.59 -4.11 9.13
C ASP A 27 -18.42 -2.85 10.02
N VAL A 28 -17.22 -2.26 10.07
CA VAL A 28 -16.99 -0.97 10.73
C VAL A 28 -17.64 0.18 9.96
N LEU A 29 -17.50 0.22 8.63
CA LEU A 29 -18.15 1.25 7.81
C LEU A 29 -19.67 1.21 7.93
N GLU A 30 -20.29 0.03 7.95
CA GLU A 30 -21.74 -0.13 8.18
C GLU A 30 -22.16 0.34 9.58
N THR A 31 -21.28 0.23 10.56
CA THR A 31 -21.51 0.79 11.90
C THR A 31 -21.46 2.32 11.87
N CYS A 32 -20.45 2.90 11.22
CA CYS A 32 -20.33 4.35 11.05
C CYS A 32 -21.51 4.95 10.28
N LYS A 33 -22.03 4.26 9.26
CA LYS A 33 -23.22 4.71 8.52
C LYS A 33 -24.46 4.92 9.42
N LYS A 34 -24.56 4.20 10.54
CA LYS A 34 -25.69 4.35 11.49
C LYS A 34 -25.61 5.64 12.30
N ASP A 35 -24.43 6.21 12.45
CA ASP A 35 -24.20 7.47 13.15
C ASP A 35 -23.84 8.64 12.22
N ASP A 36 -24.03 8.47 10.90
CA ASP A 36 -23.67 9.46 9.87
C ASP A 36 -22.18 9.85 9.90
N PHE A 37 -21.31 8.89 10.24
CA PHE A 37 -19.85 9.05 10.35
C PHE A 37 -19.39 10.07 11.40
N ASN A 38 -20.26 10.46 12.34
CA ASN A 38 -19.95 11.48 13.34
C ASN A 38 -18.73 11.16 14.21
N TYR A 39 -18.39 9.88 14.37
CA TYR A 39 -17.25 9.44 15.17
C TYR A 39 -16.10 8.84 14.36
N TRP A 40 -16.10 9.00 13.03
CA TRP A 40 -15.07 8.44 12.16
C TRP A 40 -13.67 8.87 12.61
N ASP A 41 -13.42 10.18 12.68
CA ASP A 41 -12.09 10.71 13.01
C ASP A 41 -11.68 10.50 14.47
N SER A 42 -12.63 10.32 15.38
CA SER A 42 -12.38 10.29 16.83
C SER A 42 -12.33 8.88 17.42
N ILE A 43 -12.90 7.89 16.74
CA ILE A 43 -13.03 6.52 17.25
C ILE A 43 -12.61 5.51 16.18
N TYR A 44 -13.21 5.55 14.99
CA TYR A 44 -13.12 4.43 14.06
C TYR A 44 -11.88 4.44 13.17
N ALA A 45 -11.39 5.62 12.78
CA ALA A 45 -10.31 5.73 11.81
C ALA A 45 -9.00 5.13 12.34
N ASP A 46 -8.65 5.35 13.60
CA ASP A 46 -7.44 4.76 14.20
C ASP A 46 -7.50 3.22 14.21
N ASP A 47 -8.62 2.64 14.68
CA ASP A 47 -8.79 1.19 14.76
C ASP A 47 -8.81 0.55 13.37
N THR A 48 -9.49 1.17 12.41
CA THR A 48 -9.58 0.66 11.03
C THR A 48 -8.30 0.88 10.24
N GLU A 49 -7.46 1.84 10.62
CA GLU A 49 -6.14 2.02 10.02
C GLU A 49 -5.30 0.74 10.15
N HIS A 50 -5.46 -0.01 11.24
CA HIS A 50 -4.77 -1.29 11.43
C HIS A 50 -5.18 -2.35 10.42
N LEU A 51 -6.46 -2.36 10.00
CA LEU A 51 -6.96 -3.26 8.96
C LEU A 51 -6.34 -2.90 7.60
N VAL A 52 -6.42 -1.63 7.23
CA VAL A 52 -5.91 -1.14 5.94
C VAL A 52 -4.39 -1.24 5.86
N GLY A 53 -3.68 -0.87 6.93
CA GLY A 53 -2.22 -1.00 7.04
C GLY A 53 -1.76 -2.45 6.90
N THR A 54 -2.49 -3.39 7.51
CA THR A 54 -2.25 -4.83 7.34
C THR A 54 -2.46 -5.29 5.90
N ALA A 55 -3.51 -4.80 5.22
CA ALA A 55 -3.74 -5.11 3.81
C ALA A 55 -2.53 -4.71 2.94
N PHE A 56 -1.96 -3.52 3.16
CA PHE A 56 -0.75 -3.09 2.47
C PHE A 56 0.47 -3.96 2.76
N ILE A 57 0.66 -4.45 4.00
CA ILE A 57 1.73 -5.41 4.32
C ILE A 57 1.56 -6.71 3.53
N VAL A 58 0.34 -7.25 3.47
CA VAL A 58 0.05 -8.49 2.73
C VAL A 58 0.36 -8.32 1.25
N LEU A 59 -0.04 -7.19 0.66
CA LEU A 59 0.27 -6.85 -0.73
C LEU A 59 1.77 -6.66 -0.97
N GLN A 60 2.48 -5.98 -0.06
CA GLN A 60 3.94 -5.84 -0.13
C GLN A 60 4.62 -7.22 -0.16
N ASN A 61 4.16 -8.18 0.65
CA ASN A 61 4.71 -9.53 0.64
C ASN A 61 4.45 -10.25 -0.70
N TYR A 62 3.26 -10.09 -1.27
CA TYR A 62 2.93 -10.62 -2.60
C TYR A 62 3.82 -10.00 -3.70
N ILE A 63 3.99 -8.66 -3.69
CA ILE A 63 4.83 -7.91 -4.64
C ILE A 63 6.28 -8.39 -4.55
N ASN A 64 6.85 -8.44 -3.35
CA ASN A 64 8.23 -8.86 -3.12
C ASN A 64 8.46 -10.29 -3.60
N SER A 65 7.55 -11.19 -3.25
CA SER A 65 7.64 -12.59 -3.65
C SER A 65 7.51 -12.76 -5.17
N SER A 66 6.66 -11.96 -5.83
CA SER A 66 6.52 -11.96 -7.28
C SER A 66 7.80 -11.52 -7.99
N ILE A 67 8.52 -10.53 -7.43
CA ILE A 67 9.83 -10.14 -7.95
C ILE A 67 10.85 -11.25 -7.71
N SER A 68 10.86 -11.88 -6.54
CA SER A 68 11.78 -12.99 -6.26
C SER A 68 11.56 -14.18 -7.19
N ASP A 69 10.32 -14.48 -7.56
CA ASP A 69 9.99 -15.56 -8.50
C ASP A 69 10.55 -15.28 -9.91
N LEU A 70 10.43 -14.04 -10.38
CA LEU A 70 10.84 -13.62 -11.73
C LEU A 70 12.32 -13.24 -11.83
N TYR A 71 12.88 -12.71 -10.75
CA TYR A 71 14.20 -12.10 -10.69
C TYR A 71 14.98 -12.59 -9.46
N PRO A 72 15.26 -13.89 -9.34
CA PRO A 72 15.86 -14.48 -8.13
C PRO A 72 17.27 -13.94 -7.81
N LYS A 73 17.95 -13.34 -8.79
CA LYS A 73 19.28 -12.74 -8.63
C LYS A 73 19.25 -11.23 -8.37
N LEU A 74 18.08 -10.60 -8.35
CA LEU A 74 17.96 -9.16 -8.18
C LEU A 74 18.15 -8.78 -6.71
N SER A 75 19.22 -8.02 -6.43
CA SER A 75 19.53 -7.53 -5.08
C SER A 75 18.77 -6.27 -4.68
N LYS A 76 18.21 -5.54 -5.66
CA LYS A 76 17.52 -4.26 -5.47
C LYS A 76 16.08 -4.32 -5.98
N LEU A 77 15.17 -4.84 -5.15
CA LEU A 77 13.75 -5.01 -5.49
C LEU A 77 13.07 -3.69 -5.92
N HIS A 78 13.48 -2.56 -5.33
CA HIS A 78 12.90 -1.24 -5.62
C HIS A 78 12.95 -0.85 -7.09
N LEU A 79 13.91 -1.38 -7.86
CA LEU A 79 14.02 -1.13 -9.30
C LEU A 79 12.80 -1.67 -10.08
N LYS A 80 12.06 -2.63 -9.52
CA LYS A 80 10.86 -3.21 -10.14
C LYS A 80 9.56 -2.58 -9.68
N TYR A 81 9.56 -1.78 -8.60
CA TYR A 81 8.36 -1.06 -8.20
C TYR A 81 8.03 0.03 -9.22
N SER A 82 9.06 0.75 -9.68
CA SER A 82 8.92 1.88 -10.61
C SER A 82 8.53 1.50 -12.05
N THR A 83 8.32 0.21 -12.35
CA THR A 83 7.88 -0.23 -13.70
C THR A 83 6.35 -0.26 -13.85
N ALA A 84 5.61 -0.01 -12.78
CA ALA A 84 4.14 0.02 -12.80
C ALA A 84 3.60 1.35 -13.36
N LYS A 85 2.29 1.39 -13.61
CA LYS A 85 1.57 2.64 -13.95
C LYS A 85 1.74 3.66 -12.80
N MET A 86 1.92 4.93 -13.17
CA MET A 86 1.95 6.05 -12.22
C MET A 86 0.62 6.17 -11.47
N VAL A 87 0.63 6.70 -10.25
CA VAL A 87 -0.61 6.95 -9.46
C VAL A 87 -1.49 7.97 -10.19
N ASN A 88 -0.88 9.05 -10.68
CA ASN A 88 -1.50 10.03 -11.56
C ASN A 88 -0.45 10.62 -12.52
N ASN A 89 -0.88 11.46 -13.46
CA ASN A 89 0.01 12.02 -14.50
C ASN A 89 0.96 13.12 -14.00
N GLU A 90 0.80 13.59 -12.76
CA GLU A 90 1.54 14.72 -12.19
C GLU A 90 2.71 14.26 -11.29
N CYS A 91 2.73 12.99 -10.90
CA CYS A 91 3.71 12.42 -9.98
C CYS A 91 4.61 11.38 -10.66
N LYS A 92 5.78 11.09 -10.09
CA LYS A 92 6.66 9.98 -10.54
C LYS A 92 6.35 8.66 -9.84
N THR A 93 5.67 8.73 -8.71
CA THR A 93 5.34 7.58 -7.87
C THR A 93 4.37 6.65 -8.60
N THR A 94 4.71 5.37 -8.62
CA THR A 94 3.86 4.33 -9.21
C THR A 94 2.86 3.74 -8.22
N ARG A 95 1.78 3.13 -8.71
CA ARG A 95 0.79 2.46 -7.85
C ARG A 95 1.41 1.38 -6.96
N ILE A 96 2.38 0.62 -7.49
CA ILE A 96 3.10 -0.41 -6.72
C ILE A 96 4.04 0.22 -5.70
N GLU A 97 4.76 1.27 -6.09
CA GLU A 97 5.61 2.01 -5.16
C GLU A 97 4.79 2.60 -4.01
N LEU A 98 3.61 3.15 -4.27
CA LEU A 98 2.70 3.63 -3.24
C LEU A 98 2.29 2.50 -2.28
N ILE A 99 1.87 1.33 -2.78
CA ILE A 99 1.55 0.18 -1.91
C ILE A 99 2.72 -0.18 -0.99
N ILE A 100 3.94 -0.20 -1.52
CA ILE A 100 5.16 -0.50 -0.75
C ILE A 100 5.43 0.59 0.31
N VAL A 101 5.26 1.86 -0.07
CA VAL A 101 5.46 3.03 0.79
C VAL A 101 4.48 3.00 1.96
N LEU A 102 3.21 2.72 1.71
CA LEU A 102 2.18 2.65 2.75
C LEU A 102 2.43 1.48 3.72
N ALA A 103 2.81 0.32 3.21
CA ALA A 103 3.22 -0.81 4.05
C ALA A 103 4.43 -0.46 4.93
N ASN A 104 5.43 0.23 4.37
CA ASN A 104 6.62 0.65 5.13
C ASN A 104 6.30 1.74 6.14
N TYR A 105 5.43 2.69 5.80
CA TYR A 105 4.94 3.70 6.72
C TYR A 105 4.30 3.05 7.94
N TYR A 106 3.32 2.17 7.72
CA TYR A 106 2.60 1.48 8.78
C TYR A 106 3.53 0.68 9.71
N LYS A 107 4.50 -0.07 9.16
CA LYS A 107 5.46 -0.85 9.96
C LYS A 107 6.41 -0.02 10.82
N HIS A 108 6.71 1.22 10.41
CA HIS A 108 7.85 1.97 10.94
C HIS A 108 7.48 3.30 11.60
N ARG A 109 6.24 3.77 11.48
CA ARG A 109 5.80 5.02 12.11
C ARG A 109 5.94 5.01 13.63
N ASP A 110 5.77 3.87 14.29
CA ASP A 110 5.83 3.78 15.75
C ASP A 110 7.26 3.51 16.27
N LEU A 111 8.24 3.47 15.37
CA LEU A 111 9.64 3.27 15.72
C LEU A 111 10.34 4.61 16.00
N PRO A 112 11.36 4.64 16.88
CA PRO A 112 12.11 5.87 17.17
C PRO A 112 12.96 6.36 15.99
N THR A 113 13.06 5.57 14.92
CA THR A 113 13.85 5.89 13.73
C THR A 113 13.05 6.72 12.73
N GLU A 114 13.72 7.63 12.04
CA GLU A 114 13.11 8.34 10.92
C GLU A 114 12.71 7.38 9.79
N LEU A 115 11.60 7.68 9.12
CA LEU A 115 11.21 6.96 7.92
C LEU A 115 12.31 7.05 6.87
N HIS A 116 12.56 5.92 6.20
CA HIS A 116 13.54 5.86 5.13
C HIS A 116 13.15 6.77 3.96
N LYS A 117 14.12 7.30 3.21
CA LYS A 117 13.88 8.16 2.04
C LYS A 117 13.04 7.51 0.94
N HIS A 118 13.07 6.18 0.86
CA HIS A 118 12.22 5.40 -0.04
C HIS A 118 10.75 5.34 0.39
N THR A 119 10.44 5.76 1.61
CA THR A 119 9.08 5.98 2.10
C THR A 119 8.72 7.46 2.00
N THR A 120 9.60 8.37 2.42
CA THR A 120 9.27 9.81 2.43
C THR A 120 9.19 10.43 1.04
N ASN A 121 10.12 10.12 0.14
CA ASN A 121 10.14 10.76 -1.19
C ASN A 121 8.85 10.50 -1.99
N PRO A 122 8.29 9.27 -2.03
CA PRO A 122 7.01 9.06 -2.71
C PRO A 122 5.82 9.74 -2.02
N LEU A 123 5.82 9.83 -0.69
CA LEU A 123 4.80 10.59 0.05
C LEU A 123 4.88 12.08 -0.30
N ASP A 124 6.09 12.64 -0.35
CA ASP A 124 6.35 14.03 -0.74
C ASP A 124 5.94 14.30 -2.20
N ASP A 125 6.27 13.41 -3.13
CA ASP A 125 5.90 13.48 -4.56
C ASP A 125 4.37 13.48 -4.76
N LEU A 126 3.65 12.72 -3.94
CA LEU A 126 2.19 12.65 -3.93
C LEU A 126 1.53 13.71 -3.05
N LYS A 127 2.31 14.56 -2.37
CA LYS A 127 1.83 15.56 -1.41
C LYS A 127 0.99 14.95 -0.27
N ILE A 128 1.31 13.73 0.15
CA ILE A 128 0.70 13.08 1.31
C ILE A 128 1.45 13.52 2.57
N TYR A 129 0.78 14.26 3.45
CA TYR A 129 1.35 14.66 4.73
C TYR A 129 1.39 13.49 5.70
N TYR A 130 2.55 13.30 6.35
CA TYR A 130 2.79 12.15 7.23
C TYR A 130 3.34 12.52 8.61
N LYS A 131 3.56 13.81 8.87
CA LYS A 131 4.07 14.34 10.15
C LYS A 131 3.12 15.39 10.71
N GLU A 132 3.02 15.43 12.02
CA GLU A 132 2.38 16.49 12.79
C GLU A 132 3.40 17.11 13.73
N ILE A 133 3.75 18.38 13.48
CA ILE A 133 4.78 19.11 14.21
C ILE A 133 4.15 19.77 15.44
N TYR A 134 4.57 19.35 16.63
CA TYR A 134 4.10 19.95 17.89
C TYR A 134 5.14 20.88 18.53
N ASN A 135 6.38 20.89 18.02
CA ASN A 135 7.39 21.87 18.44
C ASN A 135 8.30 22.23 17.25
N LEU A 136 8.08 23.43 16.70
CA LEU A 136 8.84 23.96 15.56
C LEU A 136 10.32 24.20 15.91
N GLU A 137 10.61 24.75 17.09
CA GLU A 137 11.98 25.10 17.50
C GLU A 137 12.89 23.88 17.66
N LYS A 138 12.31 22.74 18.07
CA LYS A 138 13.02 21.48 18.32
C LYS A 138 12.79 20.45 17.21
N ASN A 139 12.09 20.82 16.14
CA ASN A 139 11.68 19.94 15.05
C ASN A 139 11.07 18.62 15.56
N LYS A 140 10.26 18.69 16.63
CA LYS A 140 9.61 17.50 17.19
C LYS A 140 8.27 17.28 16.51
N TYR A 141 8.05 16.05 16.07
CA TYR A 141 6.84 15.63 15.39
C TYR A 141 6.39 14.25 15.85
N PHE A 142 5.11 13.96 15.65
CA PHE A 142 4.58 12.61 15.61
C PHE A 142 4.19 12.27 14.17
N TYR A 143 4.11 10.99 13.85
CA TYR A 143 3.58 10.56 12.56
C TYR A 143 2.05 10.56 12.60
N LYS A 144 1.42 10.95 11.49
CA LYS A 144 -0.05 11.04 11.42
C LYS A 144 -0.71 9.65 11.51
N ILE A 145 -1.75 9.55 12.32
CA ILE A 145 -2.62 8.38 12.46
C ILE A 145 -4.05 8.76 12.11
N GLY A 146 -4.95 7.78 12.10
CA GLY A 146 -6.37 8.01 11.86
C GLY A 146 -6.68 8.40 10.42
N SER A 147 -7.76 9.14 10.20
CA SER A 147 -8.29 9.43 8.87
C SER A 147 -7.35 10.28 8.01
N GLU A 148 -6.57 11.15 8.64
CA GLU A 148 -5.56 11.98 7.98
C GLU A 148 -4.22 11.26 7.79
N SER A 149 -4.13 9.99 8.17
CA SER A 149 -2.91 9.21 7.99
C SER A 149 -2.55 9.02 6.52
N PRO A 150 -1.28 8.77 6.21
CA PRO A 150 -0.86 8.29 4.91
C PRO A 150 -1.60 7.03 4.45
N ILE A 151 -2.06 6.17 5.36
CA ILE A 151 -2.74 4.92 5.04
C ILE A 151 -4.06 5.18 4.29
N PHE A 152 -4.93 6.03 4.84
CA PHE A 152 -6.19 6.37 4.17
C PHE A 152 -6.02 7.31 2.99
N ASN A 153 -5.12 8.30 3.09
CA ASN A 153 -4.82 9.19 1.97
C ASN A 153 -4.26 8.41 0.77
N GLY A 154 -3.35 7.48 1.02
CA GLY A 154 -2.80 6.59 0.01
C GLY A 154 -3.84 5.61 -0.56
N LEU A 155 -4.71 5.04 0.28
CA LEU A 155 -5.83 4.20 -0.20
C LEU A 155 -6.74 4.98 -1.14
N SER A 156 -7.08 6.22 -0.80
CA SER A 156 -7.95 7.09 -1.60
C SER A 156 -7.38 7.42 -2.99
N LEU A 157 -6.05 7.37 -3.14
CA LEU A 157 -5.38 7.51 -4.44
C LEU A 157 -5.39 6.22 -5.28
N LEU A 158 -5.58 5.06 -4.65
CA LEU A 158 -5.55 3.76 -5.29
C LEU A 158 -6.95 3.18 -5.54
N SER A 159 -7.93 3.56 -4.73
CA SER A 159 -9.32 3.12 -4.80
C SER A 159 -10.28 4.25 -4.46
N LYS A 160 -11.28 4.47 -5.31
CA LYS A 160 -12.27 5.55 -5.14
C LYS A 160 -13.23 5.33 -3.98
N GLU A 161 -13.55 4.07 -3.70
CA GLU A 161 -14.54 3.67 -2.69
C GLU A 161 -13.90 2.85 -1.56
N TRP A 162 -12.56 2.92 -1.44
CA TRP A 162 -11.78 2.14 -0.48
C TRP A 162 -11.97 0.62 -0.60
N GLU A 163 -12.24 0.18 -1.83
CA GLU A 163 -12.38 -1.21 -2.20
C GLU A 163 -11.01 -1.89 -2.25
N LEU A 164 -10.70 -2.71 -1.23
CA LEU A 164 -9.42 -3.44 -1.15
C LEU A 164 -9.18 -4.38 -2.34
N ASN A 165 -10.25 -4.78 -3.04
CA ASN A 165 -10.16 -5.57 -4.27
C ASN A 165 -9.49 -4.79 -5.42
N ASP A 166 -9.62 -3.47 -5.48
CA ASP A 166 -8.91 -2.65 -6.47
C ASP A 166 -7.40 -2.82 -6.34
N LEU A 167 -6.91 -3.00 -5.11
CA LEU A 167 -5.49 -3.22 -4.83
C LEU A 167 -5.02 -4.59 -5.37
N ILE A 168 -5.87 -5.61 -5.28
CA ILE A 168 -5.61 -6.94 -5.88
C ILE A 168 -5.47 -6.81 -7.40
N GLU A 169 -6.36 -6.04 -8.04
CA GLU A 169 -6.29 -5.81 -9.48
C GLU A 169 -5.00 -5.10 -9.86
N ILE A 170 -4.61 -4.05 -9.13
CA ILE A 170 -3.36 -3.32 -9.36
C ILE A 170 -2.14 -4.24 -9.31
N VAL A 171 -2.01 -5.08 -8.28
CA VAL A 171 -0.84 -5.98 -8.15
C VAL A 171 -0.88 -7.12 -9.16
N SER A 172 -2.07 -7.59 -9.55
CA SER A 172 -2.25 -8.64 -10.56
C SER A 172 -1.89 -8.15 -11.95
N GLU A 173 -2.36 -6.96 -12.34
CA GLU A 173 -1.99 -6.29 -13.60
C GLU A 173 -0.48 -6.13 -13.71
N TRP A 174 0.14 -5.56 -12.67
CA TRP A 174 1.58 -5.33 -12.65
C TRP A 174 2.39 -6.61 -12.77
N ARG A 175 1.99 -7.69 -12.07
CA ARG A 175 2.69 -8.97 -12.18
C ARG A 175 2.60 -9.55 -13.58
N GLU A 176 1.43 -9.51 -14.20
CA GLU A 176 1.25 -9.98 -15.58
C GLU A 176 2.10 -9.15 -16.57
N ASP A 177 2.23 -7.84 -16.34
CA ASP A 177 3.09 -6.98 -17.16
C ASP A 177 4.58 -7.32 -16.97
N LEU A 178 5.02 -7.65 -15.75
CA LEU A 178 6.37 -8.15 -15.52
C LEU A 178 6.63 -9.44 -16.32
N TRP A 179 5.70 -10.41 -16.28
CA TRP A 179 5.81 -11.64 -17.08
C TRP A 179 5.96 -11.35 -18.56
N LYS A 180 5.08 -10.50 -19.12
CA LYS A 180 5.13 -10.11 -20.54
C LYS A 180 6.46 -9.45 -20.91
N SER A 181 7.03 -8.64 -20.01
CA SER A 181 8.32 -8.00 -20.25
C SER A 181 9.47 -9.00 -20.31
N GLU A 182 9.47 -10.03 -19.47
CA GLU A 182 10.48 -11.10 -19.48
C GLU A 182 10.40 -11.94 -20.75
N TYR A 183 9.19 -12.22 -21.25
CA TYR A 183 9.02 -12.95 -22.52
C TYR A 183 9.52 -12.17 -23.74
N LYS A 184 9.51 -10.83 -23.70
CA LYS A 184 10.04 -10.02 -24.81
C LYS A 184 11.56 -9.90 -24.79
N ASN A 185 12.18 -10.11 -23.64
CA ASN A 185 13.62 -9.97 -23.43
C ASN A 185 14.39 -11.31 -23.57
N ASN A 186 13.68 -12.43 -23.73
CA ASN A 186 14.24 -13.77 -23.97
C ASN A 186 13.88 -14.25 -25.38
#